data_AF-A0A671N0W5-F1
#
_entry.id   AF-A0A671N0W5-F1
#
_cell.length_a   1.000
_cell.length_b   1.000
_cell.length_c   1.000
_cell.angle_alpha   90.00
_cell.angle_beta   90.00
_cell.angle_gamma   90.00
#
_symmetry.space_group_name_H-M   'P 1'
#
loop_
_entity.id
_entity.type
_entity.pdbx_description
1 polymer ?
#
loop_
_entity_poly.entity_id
_entity_poly.type
_entity_poly.pdbx_seq_one_letter_code
_entity_poly.pdbx_strand_id
1 'polypeptide(L)'
;MAETTEDGKIDTDKKQLVELVGDLKRSNAARQAEIDLFDRYINRLDPQTHSESFETASQLEMATSPGRKTQVRTPERQQLLTLEQKWDVAQSMHKQMTDDLKRAKDHSERELNNYKATLEEADIHLAEVKKECCQFDRDIGKALRDKKSVTMSAEKVIRYIEDKVRAKENLIEQLYQKNAALLTYKKKLQIQLKQQEEMGEGLTALDFEQLKFGNMKCRKRLDEQNLKHMELKLLAGKTLHVLNSEKEKLQTLTHESDVLSSDIALRMKILVKIEEETKQAEEERNKAEALNRKLRGHLADFHVPHVLQYIKVKESHGQLQKSVKEWERKVEIAEMALKTHTKSWAKLRIAAGARPVPA
;
A
#
# COMPACT_ATOMS: atom_id res chain seq x y z
N MET A 1 11.83 57.27 -64.34
CA MET A 1 11.82 56.04 -63.50
C MET A 1 10.64 56.03 -62.50
N ALA A 2 9.43 56.42 -62.93
CA ALA A 2 8.24 56.44 -62.06
C ALA A 2 7.03 55.67 -62.65
N GLU A 3 6.97 55.47 -63.97
CA GLU A 3 5.85 54.79 -64.66
C GLU A 3 5.89 53.26 -64.54
N THR A 4 7.07 52.63 -64.53
CA THR A 4 7.18 51.15 -64.41
C THR A 4 6.77 50.63 -63.03
N THR A 5 6.71 51.51 -62.02
CA THR A 5 6.23 51.19 -60.67
C THR A 5 4.71 51.35 -60.51
N GLU A 6 4.04 52.13 -61.37
CA GLU A 6 2.58 52.29 -61.34
C GLU A 6 1.86 51.15 -62.06
N ASP A 7 2.33 50.74 -63.25
CA ASP A 7 1.69 49.66 -64.03
C ASP A 7 1.79 48.28 -63.35
N GLY A 8 2.94 48.00 -62.72
CA GLY A 8 3.09 46.80 -61.88
C GLY A 8 2.20 46.82 -60.64
N LYS A 9 1.88 48.01 -60.13
CA LYS A 9 1.00 48.22 -58.97
C LYS A 9 -0.47 48.04 -59.35
N ILE A 10 -0.87 48.51 -60.54
CA ILE A 10 -2.22 48.34 -61.08
C ILE A 10 -2.53 46.85 -61.36
N ASP A 11 -1.57 46.06 -61.86
CA ASP A 11 -1.77 44.62 -62.07
C ASP A 11 -1.84 43.83 -60.75
N THR A 12 -1.06 44.24 -59.74
CA THR A 12 -1.19 43.67 -58.39
C THR A 12 -2.53 44.02 -57.75
N ASP A 13 -3.02 45.25 -57.94
CA ASP A 13 -4.30 45.71 -57.40
C ASP A 13 -5.48 44.99 -58.07
N LYS A 14 -5.41 44.72 -59.37
CA LYS A 14 -6.41 43.90 -60.09
C LYS A 14 -6.45 42.46 -59.59
N LYS A 15 -5.29 41.83 -59.36
CA LYS A 15 -5.22 40.47 -58.78
C LYS A 15 -5.80 40.43 -57.37
N GLN A 16 -5.48 41.42 -56.54
CA GLN A 16 -6.07 41.57 -55.20
C GLN A 16 -7.59 41.76 -55.26
N LEU A 17 -8.10 42.50 -56.26
CA LEU A 17 -9.54 42.69 -56.44
C LEU A 17 -10.27 41.39 -56.80
N VAL A 18 -9.68 40.57 -57.68
CA VAL A 18 -10.24 39.26 -58.08
C VAL A 18 -10.26 38.30 -56.89
N GLU A 19 -9.19 38.28 -56.10
CA GLU A 19 -9.11 37.48 -54.86
C GLU A 19 -10.18 37.92 -53.85
N LEU A 20 -10.34 39.23 -53.64
CA LEU A 20 -11.37 39.80 -52.77
C LEU A 20 -12.79 39.44 -53.23
N VAL A 21 -13.07 39.50 -54.54
CA VAL A 21 -14.37 39.08 -55.08
C VAL A 21 -14.60 37.58 -54.87
N GLY A 22 -13.57 36.76 -55.01
CA GLY A 22 -13.64 35.33 -54.72
C GLY A 22 -13.95 35.04 -53.25
N ASP A 23 -13.29 35.76 -52.34
CA ASP A 23 -13.50 35.66 -50.90
C ASP A 23 -14.90 36.14 -50.49
N LEU A 24 -15.38 37.25 -51.06
CA LEU A 24 -16.73 37.76 -50.83
C LEU A 24 -17.80 36.78 -51.32
N LYS A 25 -17.60 36.13 -52.47
CA LYS A 25 -18.51 35.08 -52.95
C LYS A 25 -18.56 33.89 -52.00
N ARG A 26 -17.40 33.40 -51.51
CA ARG A 26 -17.33 32.32 -50.53
C ARG A 26 -17.99 32.72 -49.21
N SER A 27 -17.74 33.94 -48.73
CA SER A 27 -18.38 34.49 -47.53
C SER A 27 -19.90 34.62 -47.69
N ASN A 28 -20.39 35.09 -48.83
CA ASN A 28 -21.82 35.19 -49.11
C ASN A 28 -22.49 33.82 -49.18
N ALA A 29 -21.84 32.82 -49.81
CA ALA A 29 -22.35 31.46 -49.83
C ALA A 29 -22.45 30.84 -48.42
N ALA A 30 -21.44 31.08 -47.56
CA ALA A 30 -21.48 30.64 -46.17
C ALA A 30 -22.60 31.32 -45.37
N ARG A 31 -22.81 32.64 -45.56
CA ARG A 31 -23.92 33.39 -44.95
C ARG A 31 -25.28 32.89 -45.44
N GLN A 32 -25.40 32.56 -46.72
CA GLN A 32 -26.65 32.00 -47.26
C GLN A 32 -26.96 30.63 -46.65
N ALA A 33 -25.96 29.75 -46.53
CA ALA A 33 -26.13 28.45 -45.88
C ALA A 33 -26.52 28.59 -44.40
N GLU A 34 -25.97 29.59 -43.70
CA GLU A 34 -26.34 29.95 -42.33
C GLU A 34 -27.80 30.46 -42.25
N ILE A 35 -28.22 31.32 -43.17
CA ILE A 35 -29.61 31.80 -43.26
C ILE A 35 -30.56 30.63 -43.50
N ASP A 36 -30.27 29.77 -44.48
CA ASP A 36 -31.09 28.60 -44.81
C ASP A 36 -31.24 27.65 -43.61
N LEU A 37 -30.18 27.51 -42.80
CA LEU A 37 -30.20 26.71 -41.57
C LEU A 37 -31.16 27.31 -40.53
N PHE A 38 -31.10 28.63 -40.34
CA PHE A 38 -31.99 29.33 -39.41
C PHE A 38 -33.43 29.36 -39.90
N ASP A 39 -33.68 29.56 -41.19
CA ASP A 39 -35.02 29.51 -41.76
C ASP A 39 -35.65 28.12 -41.56
N ARG A 40 -34.88 27.05 -41.78
CA ARG A 40 -35.36 25.67 -41.48
C ARG A 40 -35.62 25.45 -40.00
N TYR A 41 -34.83 26.05 -39.12
CA TYR A 41 -35.03 25.98 -37.68
C TYR A 41 -36.31 26.73 -37.27
N ILE A 42 -36.51 27.95 -37.76
CA ILE A 42 -37.67 28.80 -37.48
C ILE A 42 -38.95 28.17 -38.03
N ASN A 43 -38.96 27.74 -39.29
CA ASN A 43 -40.12 27.10 -39.92
C ASN A 43 -40.58 25.81 -39.20
N ARG A 44 -39.71 25.20 -38.38
CA ARG A 44 -40.05 24.04 -37.56
C ARG A 44 -40.51 24.40 -36.15
N LEU A 45 -40.11 25.57 -35.64
CA LEU A 45 -40.55 26.07 -34.34
C LEU A 45 -41.97 26.65 -34.37
N ASP A 46 -42.47 27.02 -35.56
CA ASP A 46 -43.86 27.48 -35.77
C ASP A 46 -44.74 26.33 -36.29
N PRO A 47 -45.62 25.71 -35.48
CA PRO A 47 -46.53 24.67 -35.95
C PRO A 47 -47.72 25.21 -36.77
N GLN A 48 -47.79 26.52 -37.05
CA GLN A 48 -49.01 27.19 -37.53
C GLN A 48 -48.99 27.72 -38.96
N THR A 49 -47.94 27.50 -39.75
CA THR A 49 -47.88 27.94 -41.16
C THR A 49 -47.87 26.77 -42.13
N HIS A 50 -48.79 25.83 -41.93
CA HIS A 50 -49.31 25.01 -43.02
C HIS A 50 -50.82 25.20 -43.11
N SER A 51 -51.24 26.29 -43.76
CA SER A 51 -52.46 26.29 -44.56
C SER A 51 -52.20 27.07 -45.85
N GLU A 52 -52.33 26.33 -46.95
CA GLU A 52 -52.81 26.78 -48.26
C GLU A 52 -51.83 27.56 -49.16
N SER A 53 -51.19 26.73 -49.99
CA SER A 53 -50.98 27.00 -51.41
C SER A 53 -52.22 27.55 -52.13
N PHE A 54 -51.96 28.56 -52.97
CA PHE A 54 -52.58 28.87 -54.27
C PHE A 54 -53.95 29.59 -54.33
N GLU A 55 -53.95 30.65 -55.17
CA GLU A 55 -55.09 31.36 -55.80
C GLU A 55 -55.94 32.19 -54.81
N THR A 56 -56.21 33.49 -54.96
CA THR A 56 -56.49 34.33 -56.12
C THR A 56 -56.24 35.80 -55.78
N ALA A 57 -55.95 36.58 -56.80
CA ALA A 57 -55.89 38.03 -56.80
C ALA A 57 -57.20 38.72 -56.36
N SER A 58 -57.01 39.97 -55.92
CA SER A 58 -57.93 41.10 -56.02
C SER A 58 -59.05 41.28 -54.98
N GLN A 59 -59.21 42.55 -54.63
CA GLN A 59 -60.30 43.20 -53.89
C GLN A 59 -60.23 43.11 -52.36
N LEU A 60 -59.88 44.21 -51.70
CA LEU A 60 -60.91 45.16 -51.25
C LEU A 60 -60.29 46.49 -50.82
N GLU A 61 -60.96 47.56 -51.24
CA GLU A 61 -60.63 48.96 -51.00
C GLU A 61 -60.81 49.42 -49.54
N MET A 62 -60.07 50.49 -49.24
CA MET A 62 -60.50 51.70 -48.52
C MET A 62 -61.40 51.52 -47.27
N ALA A 63 -60.80 51.74 -46.10
CA ALA A 63 -61.48 52.45 -45.02
C ALA A 63 -60.49 53.27 -44.19
N THR A 64 -60.62 54.58 -44.33
CA THR A 64 -59.96 55.65 -43.59
C THR A 64 -60.39 55.72 -42.13
N SER A 65 -59.47 56.24 -41.31
CA SER A 65 -59.66 57.07 -40.08
C SER A 65 -59.30 56.38 -38.73
N PRO A 66 -59.00 57.16 -37.67
CA PRO A 66 -57.63 57.58 -37.39
C PRO A 66 -57.23 57.39 -35.91
N GLY A 67 -55.92 57.45 -35.65
CA GLY A 67 -55.42 57.89 -34.35
C GLY A 67 -54.98 56.80 -33.38
N ARG A 68 -53.68 56.52 -33.38
CA ARG A 68 -52.93 56.34 -32.12
C ARG A 68 -51.43 56.49 -32.38
N LYS A 69 -50.90 57.61 -31.87
CA LYS A 69 -49.50 57.90 -31.50
C LYS A 69 -48.44 57.03 -32.20
N THR A 70 -47.79 57.60 -33.20
CA THR A 70 -46.49 57.16 -33.71
C THR A 70 -45.47 57.25 -32.57
N GLN A 71 -45.38 56.18 -31.78
CA GLN A 71 -44.20 55.94 -30.96
C GLN A 71 -43.09 55.60 -31.94
N VAL A 72 -42.13 56.50 -32.07
CA VAL A 72 -40.87 56.27 -32.78
C VAL A 72 -40.27 55.00 -32.20
N ARG A 73 -40.44 53.87 -32.89
CA ARG A 73 -39.66 52.67 -32.63
C ARG A 73 -38.23 53.04 -33.00
N THR A 74 -37.43 53.37 -31.99
CA THR A 74 -35.98 53.19 -32.05
C THR A 74 -35.72 51.84 -32.71
N PRO A 75 -34.84 51.74 -33.72
CA PRO A 75 -34.54 50.45 -34.31
C PRO A 75 -34.11 49.56 -33.16
N GLU A 76 -34.93 48.55 -32.85
CA GLU A 76 -34.57 47.52 -31.89
C GLU A 76 -33.19 47.05 -32.32
N ARG A 77 -32.22 47.30 -31.44
CA ARG A 77 -30.85 46.87 -31.62
C ARG A 77 -30.96 45.37 -31.82
N GLN A 78 -30.92 44.93 -33.09
CA GLN A 78 -31.13 43.53 -33.47
C GLN A 78 -30.24 42.72 -32.55
N GLN A 79 -30.84 41.97 -31.63
CA GLN A 79 -30.08 41.11 -30.74
C GLN A 79 -29.48 40.02 -31.62
N LEU A 80 -28.25 40.24 -32.04
CA LEU A 80 -27.49 39.27 -32.80
C LEU A 80 -27.29 38.06 -31.89
N LEU A 81 -27.65 36.87 -32.39
CA LEU A 81 -27.36 35.62 -31.71
C LEU A 81 -25.86 35.53 -31.45
N THR A 82 -25.49 35.15 -30.24
CA THR A 82 -24.09 34.87 -29.91
C THR A 82 -23.61 33.66 -30.71
N LEU A 83 -22.28 33.54 -30.91
CA LEU A 83 -21.71 32.39 -31.61
C LEU A 83 -22.11 31.05 -30.95
N GLU A 84 -22.24 31.05 -29.63
CA GLU A 84 -22.73 29.90 -28.86
C GLU A 84 -24.18 29.56 -29.21
N GLN A 85 -25.08 30.55 -29.21
CA GLN A 85 -26.48 30.34 -29.60
C GLN A 85 -26.63 29.85 -31.06
N LYS A 86 -25.80 30.37 -31.98
CA LYS A 86 -25.78 29.91 -33.38
C LYS A 86 -25.29 28.48 -33.50
N TRP A 87 -24.26 28.13 -32.73
CA TRP A 87 -23.73 26.77 -32.68
C TRP A 87 -24.76 25.78 -32.10
N ASP A 88 -25.48 26.16 -31.04
CA ASP A 88 -26.56 25.36 -30.46
C ASP A 88 -27.68 25.09 -31.47
N VAL A 89 -28.11 26.12 -32.21
CA VAL A 89 -29.11 25.98 -33.28
C VAL A 89 -28.59 25.05 -34.38
N ALA A 90 -27.33 25.21 -34.80
CA ALA A 90 -26.72 24.36 -35.82
C ALA A 90 -26.62 22.89 -35.35
N GLN A 91 -26.24 22.66 -34.10
CA GLN A 91 -26.15 21.33 -33.52
C GLN A 91 -27.53 20.67 -33.40
N SER A 92 -28.54 21.43 -32.95
CA SER A 92 -29.93 20.97 -32.90
C SER A 92 -30.45 20.59 -34.28
N MET A 93 -30.26 21.46 -35.28
CA MET A 93 -30.68 21.18 -36.66
C MET A 93 -29.93 20.01 -37.28
N HIS A 94 -28.63 19.87 -37.03
CA HIS A 94 -27.85 18.73 -37.49
C HIS A 94 -28.38 17.42 -36.90
N LYS A 95 -28.64 17.40 -35.59
CA LYS A 95 -29.22 16.23 -34.91
C LYS A 95 -30.57 15.87 -35.50
N GLN A 96 -31.46 16.85 -35.66
CA GLN A 96 -32.78 16.64 -36.26
C GLN A 96 -32.72 16.15 -37.70
N MET A 97 -31.86 16.74 -38.54
CA MET A 97 -31.69 16.31 -39.93
C MET A 97 -31.15 14.87 -40.01
N THR A 98 -30.26 14.51 -39.09
CA THR A 98 -29.76 13.13 -38.96
C THR A 98 -30.89 12.17 -38.59
N ASP A 99 -31.76 12.57 -37.65
CA ASP A 99 -32.93 11.79 -37.24
C ASP A 99 -33.96 11.68 -38.38
N ASP A 100 -34.22 12.76 -39.12
CA ASP A 100 -35.09 12.76 -40.31
C ASP A 100 -34.56 11.83 -41.40
N LEU A 101 -33.27 11.91 -41.69
CA LEU A 101 -32.61 11.03 -42.66
C LEU A 101 -32.73 9.57 -42.24
N LYS A 102 -32.55 9.27 -40.94
CA LYS A 102 -32.72 7.93 -40.41
C LYS A 102 -34.16 7.45 -40.54
N ARG A 103 -35.15 8.27 -40.17
CA ARG A 103 -36.58 7.96 -40.34
C ARG A 103 -36.94 7.68 -41.80
N ALA A 104 -36.44 8.51 -42.72
CA ALA A 104 -36.68 8.35 -44.15
C ALA A 104 -36.05 7.04 -44.69
N LYS A 105 -34.83 6.69 -44.25
CA LYS A 105 -34.18 5.41 -44.57
C LYS A 105 -34.95 4.22 -44.00
N ASP A 106 -35.33 4.26 -42.73
CA ASP A 106 -36.08 3.19 -42.09
C ASP A 106 -37.45 2.99 -42.78
N HIS A 107 -38.10 4.08 -43.21
CA HIS A 107 -39.35 3.99 -43.96
C HIS A 107 -39.14 3.37 -45.34
N SER A 108 -38.17 3.86 -46.12
CA SER A 108 -37.92 3.33 -47.46
C SER A 108 -37.48 1.86 -47.44
N GLU A 109 -36.72 1.44 -46.43
CA GLU A 109 -36.35 0.03 -46.25
C GLU A 109 -37.56 -0.84 -45.92
N ARG A 110 -38.47 -0.38 -45.06
CA ARG A 110 -39.74 -1.09 -44.80
C ARG A 110 -40.57 -1.24 -46.06
N GLU A 111 -40.75 -0.17 -46.84
CA GLU A 111 -41.50 -0.23 -48.10
C GLU A 111 -40.84 -1.19 -49.09
N LEU A 112 -39.52 -1.13 -49.24
CA LEU A 112 -38.77 -2.03 -50.12
C LEU A 112 -38.91 -3.50 -49.70
N ASN A 113 -38.89 -3.78 -48.40
CA ASN A 113 -39.13 -5.11 -47.87
C ASN A 113 -40.58 -5.58 -48.10
N ASN A 114 -41.56 -4.69 -47.97
CA ASN A 114 -42.96 -4.98 -48.32
C ASN A 114 -43.10 -5.35 -49.80
N TYR A 115 -42.53 -4.55 -50.71
CA TYR A 115 -42.57 -4.84 -52.14
C TYR A 115 -41.90 -6.17 -52.50
N LYS A 116 -40.76 -6.48 -51.86
CA LYS A 116 -40.11 -7.80 -52.01
C LYS A 116 -41.02 -8.93 -51.56
N ALA A 117 -41.63 -8.81 -50.38
CA ALA A 117 -42.54 -9.83 -49.86
C ALA A 117 -43.76 -10.02 -50.78
N THR A 118 -44.36 -8.94 -51.29
CA THR A 118 -45.47 -9.02 -52.25
C THR A 118 -45.06 -9.69 -53.56
N LEU A 119 -43.85 -9.42 -54.06
CA LEU A 119 -43.34 -10.05 -55.28
C LEU A 119 -43.08 -11.55 -55.08
N GLU A 120 -42.45 -11.93 -53.95
CA GLU A 120 -42.26 -13.34 -53.58
C GLU A 120 -43.60 -14.07 -53.43
N GLU A 121 -44.60 -13.43 -52.80
CA GLU A 121 -45.95 -13.98 -52.68
C GLU A 121 -46.58 -14.20 -54.06
N ALA A 122 -46.51 -13.21 -54.95
CA ALA A 122 -47.04 -13.31 -56.32
C ALA A 122 -46.37 -14.43 -57.13
N ASP A 123 -45.06 -14.61 -56.98
CA ASP A 123 -44.32 -15.71 -57.63
C ASP A 123 -44.77 -17.09 -57.12
N ILE A 124 -44.98 -17.21 -55.80
CA ILE A 124 -45.53 -18.44 -55.20
C ILE A 124 -46.94 -18.71 -55.73
N HIS A 125 -47.83 -17.71 -55.71
CA HIS A 125 -49.19 -17.84 -56.24
C HIS A 125 -49.19 -18.24 -57.72
N LEU A 126 -48.33 -17.62 -58.53
CA LEU A 126 -48.22 -17.97 -59.95
C LEU A 126 -47.76 -19.41 -60.16
N ALA A 127 -46.78 -19.88 -59.37
CA ALA A 127 -46.32 -21.25 -59.40
C ALA A 127 -47.41 -22.25 -58.97
N GLU A 128 -48.17 -21.92 -57.91
CA GLU A 128 -49.30 -22.72 -57.45
C GLU A 128 -50.41 -22.81 -58.49
N VAL A 129 -50.83 -21.69 -59.07
CA VAL A 129 -51.86 -21.66 -60.13
C VAL A 129 -51.42 -22.50 -61.33
N LYS A 130 -50.18 -22.34 -61.81
CA LYS A 130 -49.66 -23.16 -62.91
C LYS A 130 -49.69 -24.65 -62.58
N LYS A 131 -49.31 -25.03 -61.34
CA LYS A 131 -49.35 -26.42 -60.88
C LYS A 131 -50.79 -26.95 -60.83
N GLU A 132 -51.72 -26.16 -60.29
CA GLU A 132 -53.14 -26.51 -60.19
C GLU A 132 -53.80 -26.64 -61.57
N CYS A 133 -53.52 -25.74 -62.52
CA CYS A 133 -53.98 -25.88 -63.91
C CYS A 133 -53.47 -27.17 -64.55
N CYS A 134 -52.17 -27.46 -64.43
CA CYS A 134 -51.58 -28.69 -64.96
C CYS A 134 -52.13 -29.96 -64.31
N GLN A 135 -52.45 -29.93 -63.01
CA GLN A 135 -53.09 -31.06 -62.31
C GLN A 135 -54.53 -31.25 -62.77
N PHE A 136 -55.30 -30.17 -62.85
CA PHE A 136 -56.67 -30.21 -63.34
C PHE A 136 -56.75 -30.78 -64.77
N ASP A 137 -55.92 -30.30 -65.69
CA ASP A 137 -55.90 -30.80 -67.07
C ASP A 137 -55.51 -32.28 -67.16
N ARG A 138 -54.65 -32.74 -66.24
CA ARG A 138 -54.22 -34.14 -66.15
C ARG A 138 -55.34 -35.05 -65.63
N ASP A 139 -55.98 -34.65 -64.53
CA ASP A 139 -56.92 -35.49 -63.77
C ASP A 139 -58.34 -35.41 -64.34
N ILE A 140 -58.73 -34.21 -64.80
CA ILE A 140 -60.07 -33.89 -65.29
C ILE A 140 -60.08 -33.68 -66.82
N GLY A 141 -59.05 -33.04 -67.38
CA GLY A 141 -59.04 -32.63 -68.79
C GLY A 141 -59.16 -33.78 -69.79
N LYS A 142 -58.66 -34.99 -69.47
CA LYS A 142 -58.91 -36.19 -70.30
C LYS A 142 -60.37 -36.64 -70.25
N ALA A 143 -60.99 -36.62 -69.07
CA ALA A 143 -62.37 -37.06 -68.86
C ALA A 143 -63.41 -36.14 -69.53
N LEU A 144 -63.12 -34.85 -69.68
CA LEU A 144 -64.02 -33.92 -70.39
C LEU A 144 -63.97 -34.04 -71.93
N ARG A 145 -62.89 -34.58 -72.50
CA ARG A 145 -62.76 -34.72 -73.97
C ARG A 145 -63.54 -35.91 -74.52
N ASP A 146 -63.91 -36.87 -73.67
CA ASP A 146 -64.66 -38.07 -74.05
C ASP A 146 -66.19 -37.82 -74.02
N LYS A 147 -66.73 -37.37 -75.16
CA LYS A 147 -68.15 -36.96 -75.33
C LYS A 147 -69.21 -38.03 -75.01
N LYS A 148 -68.85 -39.30 -74.86
CA LYS A 148 -69.80 -40.41 -74.58
C LYS A 148 -70.25 -40.49 -73.11
N SER A 149 -69.65 -39.71 -72.20
CA SER A 149 -69.82 -39.89 -70.75
C SER A 149 -69.96 -38.58 -69.98
N VAL A 150 -70.85 -37.70 -70.46
CA VAL A 150 -71.05 -36.36 -69.86
C VAL A 150 -71.43 -36.44 -68.37
N THR A 151 -72.30 -37.37 -67.98
CA THR A 151 -72.71 -37.53 -66.56
C THR A 151 -71.56 -37.98 -65.65
N MET A 152 -70.72 -38.93 -66.10
CA MET A 152 -69.53 -39.36 -65.33
C MET A 152 -68.44 -38.28 -65.30
N SER A 153 -68.39 -37.41 -66.31
CA SER A 153 -67.44 -36.29 -66.34
C SER A 153 -67.78 -35.23 -65.29
N ALA A 154 -69.07 -34.93 -65.07
CA ALA A 154 -69.51 -34.00 -64.04
C ALA A 154 -69.24 -34.52 -62.63
N GLU A 155 -69.50 -35.82 -62.37
CA GLU A 155 -69.24 -36.43 -61.06
C GLU A 155 -67.75 -36.44 -60.69
N LYS A 156 -66.86 -36.64 -61.67
CA LYS A 156 -65.41 -36.52 -61.47
C LYS A 156 -64.98 -35.09 -61.10
N VAL A 157 -65.59 -34.08 -61.73
CA VAL A 157 -65.31 -32.67 -61.42
C VAL A 157 -65.73 -32.34 -59.98
N ILE A 158 -66.92 -32.78 -59.56
CA ILE A 158 -67.40 -32.58 -58.20
C ILE A 158 -66.44 -33.22 -57.19
N ARG A 159 -66.06 -34.49 -57.42
CA ARG A 159 -65.14 -35.21 -56.52
C ARG A 159 -63.77 -34.53 -56.42
N TYR A 160 -63.24 -34.04 -57.54
CA TYR A 160 -61.99 -33.27 -57.56
C TYR A 160 -62.09 -31.99 -56.75
N ILE A 161 -63.19 -31.24 -56.90
CA ILE A 161 -63.42 -30.02 -56.11
C ILE A 161 -63.51 -30.36 -54.62
N GLU A 162 -64.24 -31.39 -54.23
CA GLU A 162 -64.35 -31.85 -52.84
C GLU A 162 -63.00 -32.27 -52.26
N ASP A 163 -62.20 -33.04 -53.01
CA ASP A 163 -60.84 -33.43 -52.59
C ASP A 163 -59.94 -32.21 -52.40
N LYS A 164 -60.03 -31.21 -53.29
CA LYS A 164 -59.27 -29.96 -53.18
C LYS A 164 -59.72 -29.09 -52.01
N VAL A 165 -61.02 -29.02 -51.74
CA VAL A 165 -61.56 -28.35 -50.55
C VAL A 165 -61.03 -29.02 -49.28
N ARG A 166 -61.13 -30.35 -49.17
CA ARG A 166 -60.57 -31.12 -48.03
C ARG A 166 -59.06 -30.89 -47.84
N ALA A 167 -58.30 -30.87 -48.94
CA ALA A 167 -56.86 -30.61 -48.88
C ALA A 167 -56.55 -29.18 -48.38
N LYS A 168 -57.33 -28.18 -48.80
CA LYS A 168 -57.19 -26.80 -48.32
C LYS A 168 -57.61 -26.65 -46.86
N GLU A 169 -58.67 -27.33 -46.41
CA GLU A 169 -59.08 -27.38 -44.99
C GLU A 169 -57.97 -27.94 -44.10
N ASN A 170 -57.36 -29.07 -44.50
CA ASN A 170 -56.21 -29.65 -43.79
C ASN A 170 -55.02 -28.68 -43.72
N LEU A 171 -54.73 -27.96 -44.81
CA LEU A 171 -53.65 -26.97 -44.82
C LEU A 171 -53.95 -25.80 -43.89
N ILE A 172 -55.19 -25.32 -43.86
CA ILE A 172 -55.64 -24.27 -42.93
C ILE A 172 -55.41 -24.71 -41.49
N GLU A 173 -55.80 -25.92 -41.12
CA GLU A 173 -55.61 -26.45 -39.77
C GLU A 173 -54.12 -26.56 -39.39
N GLN A 174 -53.27 -27.04 -40.32
CA GLN A 174 -51.82 -27.07 -40.11
C GLN A 174 -51.22 -25.68 -39.92
N LEU A 175 -51.67 -24.69 -40.70
CA LEU A 175 -51.22 -23.30 -40.58
C LEU A 175 -51.68 -22.69 -39.25
N TYR A 176 -52.90 -22.96 -38.79
CA TYR A 176 -53.39 -22.55 -37.48
C TYR A 176 -52.51 -23.09 -36.34
N GLN A 177 -52.18 -24.39 -36.37
CA GLN A 177 -51.31 -25.01 -35.39
C GLN A 177 -49.90 -24.39 -35.38
N LYS A 178 -49.30 -24.17 -36.57
CA LYS A 178 -48.01 -23.50 -36.70
C LYS A 178 -48.05 -22.07 -36.17
N ASN A 179 -49.09 -21.32 -36.48
CA ASN A 179 -49.24 -19.94 -36.01
C ASN A 179 -49.38 -19.88 -34.48
N ALA A 180 -50.17 -20.77 -33.87
CA ALA A 180 -50.27 -20.88 -32.42
C ALA A 180 -48.92 -21.22 -31.74
N ALA A 181 -48.14 -22.12 -32.34
CA ALA A 181 -46.79 -22.45 -31.86
C ALA A 181 -45.84 -21.25 -31.96
N LEU A 182 -45.84 -20.53 -33.08
CA LEU A 182 -45.03 -19.33 -33.29
C LEU A 182 -45.41 -18.19 -32.32
N LEU A 183 -46.71 -17.98 -32.07
CA LEU A 183 -47.17 -17.01 -31.08
C LEU A 183 -46.66 -17.34 -29.67
N THR A 184 -46.69 -18.63 -29.29
CA THR A 184 -46.17 -19.09 -28.00
C THR A 184 -44.65 -18.88 -27.92
N TYR A 185 -43.92 -19.19 -29.00
CA TYR A 185 -42.48 -18.97 -29.08
C TYR A 185 -42.12 -17.48 -29.01
N LYS A 186 -42.84 -16.61 -29.73
CA LYS A 186 -42.69 -15.15 -29.65
C LYS A 186 -42.90 -14.65 -28.23
N LYS A 187 -43.94 -15.10 -27.53
CA LYS A 187 -44.18 -14.73 -26.12
C LYS A 187 -43.02 -15.16 -25.21
N LYS A 188 -42.49 -16.37 -25.40
CA LYS A 188 -41.32 -16.85 -24.63
C LYS A 188 -40.10 -15.95 -24.85
N LEU A 189 -39.79 -15.60 -26.11
CA LEU A 189 -38.69 -14.69 -26.42
C LEU A 189 -38.90 -13.29 -25.83
N GLN A 190 -40.13 -12.77 -25.88
CA GLN A 190 -40.45 -11.47 -25.26
C GLN A 190 -40.24 -11.49 -23.74
N ILE A 191 -40.59 -12.59 -23.06
CA ILE A 191 -40.33 -12.74 -21.62
C ILE A 191 -38.83 -12.82 -21.33
N GLN A 192 -38.07 -13.58 -22.13
CA GLN A 192 -36.61 -13.66 -21.98
C GLN A 192 -35.93 -12.31 -22.20
N LEU A 193 -36.40 -11.54 -23.18
CA LEU A 193 -35.90 -10.20 -23.44
C LEU A 193 -36.17 -9.29 -22.24
N LYS A 194 -37.40 -9.28 -21.71
CA LYS A 194 -37.73 -8.51 -20.50
C LYS A 194 -36.90 -8.90 -19.30
N GLN A 195 -36.68 -10.20 -19.07
CA GLN A 195 -35.82 -10.66 -17.98
C GLN A 195 -34.37 -10.21 -18.15
N GLN A 196 -33.84 -10.21 -19.38
CA GLN A 196 -32.51 -9.67 -19.65
C GLN A 196 -32.44 -8.16 -19.48
N GLU A 197 -33.49 -7.43 -19.87
CA GLU A 197 -33.62 -5.99 -19.65
C GLU A 197 -33.68 -5.68 -18.14
N GLU A 198 -34.51 -6.38 -17.37
CA GLU A 198 -34.61 -6.24 -15.90
C GLU A 198 -33.29 -6.62 -15.19
N MET A 199 -32.62 -7.68 -15.64
CA MET A 199 -31.28 -8.06 -15.15
C MET A 199 -30.22 -7.00 -15.50
N GLY A 200 -30.39 -6.31 -16.64
CA GLY A 200 -29.55 -5.18 -17.06
C GLY A 200 -29.87 -3.89 -16.29
N GLU A 201 -31.13 -3.68 -15.90
CA GLU A 201 -31.58 -2.55 -15.07
C GLU A 201 -31.17 -2.70 -13.60
N GLY A 202 -30.95 -3.92 -13.12
CA GLY A 202 -30.47 -4.19 -11.75
C GLY A 202 -29.03 -3.70 -11.46
N LEU A 203 -28.26 -3.35 -12.49
CA LEU A 203 -26.92 -2.80 -12.39
C LEU A 203 -26.86 -1.51 -13.21
N THR A 204 -27.29 -0.41 -12.59
CA THR A 204 -27.25 0.91 -13.23
C THR A 204 -25.78 1.36 -13.35
N ALA A 205 -25.46 2.19 -14.35
CA ALA A 205 -24.15 2.84 -14.45
C ALA A 205 -23.73 3.57 -13.14
N LEU A 206 -24.72 4.06 -12.38
CA LEU A 206 -24.54 4.64 -11.05
C LEU A 206 -24.03 3.62 -10.02
N ASP A 207 -24.47 2.36 -10.06
CA ASP A 207 -24.00 1.30 -9.15
C ASP A 207 -22.54 0.95 -9.42
N PHE A 208 -22.15 0.91 -10.70
CA PHE A 208 -20.74 0.74 -11.09
C PHE A 208 -19.87 1.90 -10.63
N GLU A 209 -20.33 3.14 -10.80
CA GLU A 209 -19.60 4.32 -10.32
C GLU A 209 -19.57 4.38 -8.77
N GLN A 210 -20.63 3.95 -8.08
CA GLN A 210 -20.62 3.82 -6.62
C GLN A 210 -19.61 2.76 -6.16
N LEU A 211 -19.56 1.60 -6.82
CA LEU A 211 -18.60 0.54 -6.52
C LEU A 211 -17.16 1.01 -6.78
N LYS A 212 -16.95 1.76 -7.86
CA LYS A 212 -15.65 2.37 -8.20
C LYS A 212 -15.23 3.40 -7.17
N PHE A 213 -16.15 4.25 -6.70
CA PHE A 213 -15.90 5.20 -5.63
C PHE A 213 -15.57 4.48 -4.30
N GLY A 214 -16.33 3.45 -3.95
CA GLY A 214 -16.08 2.61 -2.78
C GLY A 214 -14.68 1.97 -2.82
N ASN A 215 -14.33 1.35 -3.95
CA ASN A 215 -13.00 0.79 -4.17
C ASN A 215 -11.90 1.85 -4.08
N MET A 216 -12.08 3.02 -4.70
CA MET A 216 -11.12 4.10 -4.63
C MET A 216 -10.91 4.58 -3.18
N LYS A 217 -11.99 4.70 -2.40
CA LYS A 217 -11.94 5.09 -0.98
C LYS A 217 -11.22 4.03 -0.14
N CYS A 218 -11.50 2.75 -0.33
CA CYS A 218 -10.81 1.67 0.37
C CYS A 218 -9.32 1.61 0.00
N ARG A 219 -8.97 1.78 -1.29
CA ARG A 219 -7.58 1.76 -1.74
C ARG A 219 -6.77 2.91 -1.13
N LYS A 220 -7.33 4.13 -1.12
CA LYS A 220 -6.68 5.27 -0.45
C LYS A 220 -6.41 5.00 1.03
N ARG A 221 -7.39 4.43 1.76
CA ARG A 221 -7.22 4.06 3.16
C ARG A 221 -6.13 2.99 3.35
N LEU A 222 -6.08 2.00 2.46
CA LEU A 222 -5.05 0.97 2.48
C LEU A 222 -3.66 1.59 2.28
N ASP A 223 -3.52 2.49 1.31
CA ASP A 223 -2.27 3.19 1.01
C ASP A 223 -1.80 4.05 2.20
N GLU A 224 -2.72 4.78 2.85
CA GLU A 224 -2.43 5.54 4.06
C GLU A 224 -1.98 4.65 5.23
N GLN A 225 -2.63 3.50 5.43
CA GLN A 225 -2.23 2.54 6.46
C GLN A 225 -0.87 1.90 6.16
N ASN A 226 -0.59 1.58 4.89
CA ASN A 226 0.70 1.05 4.46
C ASN A 226 1.83 2.06 4.69
N LEU A 227 1.58 3.35 4.41
CA LEU A 227 2.54 4.42 4.68
C LEU A 227 2.86 4.50 6.18
N LYS A 228 1.84 4.55 7.04
CA LYS A 228 1.99 4.55 8.50
C LYS A 228 2.73 3.31 9.00
N HIS A 229 2.43 2.14 8.44
CA HIS A 229 3.14 0.91 8.78
C HIS A 229 4.63 0.99 8.43
N MET A 230 4.96 1.55 7.27
CA MET A 230 6.35 1.77 6.85
C MET A 230 7.09 2.72 7.79
N GLU A 231 6.46 3.83 8.17
CA GLU A 231 7.00 4.80 9.13
C GLU A 231 7.27 4.15 10.50
N LEU A 232 6.31 3.38 11.02
CA LEU A 232 6.47 2.64 12.27
C LEU A 232 7.58 1.60 12.19
N LYS A 233 7.71 0.89 11.05
CA LYS A 233 8.79 -0.08 10.83
C LYS A 233 10.17 0.59 10.84
N LEU A 234 10.30 1.75 10.19
CA LEU A 234 11.53 2.54 10.23
C LEU A 234 11.85 3.04 11.64
N LEU A 235 10.85 3.52 12.37
CA LEU A 235 11.03 3.97 13.75
C LEU A 235 11.45 2.80 14.65
N ALA A 236 10.79 1.65 14.56
CA ALA A 236 11.16 0.44 15.29
C ALA A 236 12.60 0.01 15.00
N GLY A 237 13.02 0.06 13.73
CA GLY A 237 14.41 -0.22 13.34
C GLY A 237 15.42 0.74 13.98
N LYS A 238 15.12 2.05 13.98
CA LYS A 238 15.96 3.08 14.64
C LYS A 238 16.04 2.86 16.15
N THR A 239 14.91 2.63 16.80
CA THR A 239 14.86 2.37 18.25
C THR A 239 15.62 1.11 18.62
N LEU A 240 15.51 0.04 17.83
CA LEU A 240 16.26 -1.19 18.05
C LEU A 240 17.76 -0.98 17.90
N HIS A 241 18.20 -0.18 16.93
CA HIS A 241 19.61 0.17 16.77
C HIS A 241 20.15 0.94 17.98
N VAL A 242 19.42 1.96 18.46
CA VAL A 242 19.79 2.72 19.66
C VAL A 242 19.86 1.79 20.87
N LEU A 243 18.82 0.97 21.09
CA LEU A 243 18.76 0.01 22.18
C LEU A 243 19.95 -0.97 22.17
N ASN A 244 20.32 -1.47 21.00
CA ASN A 244 21.48 -2.37 20.89
C ASN A 244 22.79 -1.64 21.26
N SER A 245 22.96 -0.40 20.83
CA SER A 245 24.13 0.41 21.20
C SER A 245 24.19 0.70 22.71
N GLU A 246 23.06 0.95 23.35
CA GLU A 246 22.99 1.16 24.81
C GLU A 246 23.24 -0.13 25.58
N LYS A 247 22.75 -1.27 25.07
CA LYS A 247 23.03 -2.59 25.63
C LYS A 247 24.53 -2.92 25.58
N GLU A 248 25.21 -2.64 24.47
CA GLU A 248 26.65 -2.84 24.34
C GLU A 248 27.42 -1.98 25.34
N LYS A 249 27.09 -0.68 25.45
CA LYS A 249 27.69 0.22 26.46
C LYS A 249 27.45 -0.23 27.89
N LEU A 250 26.25 -0.74 28.18
CA LEU A 250 25.94 -1.27 29.51
C LEU A 250 26.79 -2.50 29.80
N GLN A 251 26.92 -3.43 28.85
CA GLN A 251 27.76 -4.62 28.99
C GLN A 251 29.24 -4.27 29.23
N THR A 252 29.78 -3.28 28.51
CA THR A 252 31.16 -2.83 28.75
C THR A 252 31.32 -2.23 30.15
N LEU A 253 30.39 -1.37 30.59
CA LEU A 253 30.43 -0.77 31.93
C LEU A 253 30.25 -1.81 33.05
N THR A 254 29.39 -2.80 32.85
CA THR A 254 29.25 -3.92 33.80
C THR A 254 30.55 -4.71 33.90
N HIS A 255 31.19 -5.02 32.78
CA HIS A 255 32.47 -5.72 32.78
C HIS A 255 33.57 -4.91 33.47
N GLU A 256 33.68 -3.61 33.19
CA GLU A 256 34.61 -2.70 33.87
C GLU A 256 34.36 -2.65 35.39
N SER A 257 33.09 -2.58 35.81
CA SER A 257 32.71 -2.61 37.23
C SER A 257 33.13 -3.92 37.90
N ASP A 258 32.95 -5.07 37.23
CA ASP A 258 33.36 -6.37 37.76
C ASP A 258 34.87 -6.46 37.92
N VAL A 259 35.62 -5.95 36.94
CA VAL A 259 37.09 -5.87 37.00
C VAL A 259 37.54 -4.97 38.14
N LEU A 260 36.96 -3.78 38.28
CA LEU A 260 37.28 -2.85 39.37
C LEU A 260 36.94 -3.44 40.74
N SER A 261 35.80 -4.13 40.87
CA SER A 261 35.42 -4.83 42.10
C SER A 261 36.45 -5.89 42.48
N SER A 262 36.94 -6.66 41.50
CA SER A 262 38.02 -7.62 41.70
C SER A 262 39.33 -6.95 42.14
N ASP A 263 39.73 -5.85 41.48
CA ASP A 263 40.93 -5.08 41.84
C ASP A 263 40.82 -4.51 43.26
N ILE A 264 39.67 -3.94 43.63
CA ILE A 264 39.40 -3.44 44.99
C ILE A 264 39.55 -4.60 46.00
N ALA A 265 38.97 -5.76 45.73
CA ALA A 265 39.09 -6.93 46.61
C ALA A 265 40.53 -7.42 46.75
N LEU A 266 41.32 -7.39 45.67
CA LEU A 266 42.75 -7.72 45.71
C LEU A 266 43.55 -6.70 46.52
N ARG A 267 43.32 -5.40 46.30
CA ARG A 267 43.97 -4.32 47.06
C ARG A 267 43.62 -4.37 48.54
N MET A 268 42.37 -4.65 48.90
CA MET A 268 41.97 -4.85 50.30
C MET A 268 42.74 -6.00 50.95
N LYS A 269 42.91 -7.14 50.26
CA LYS A 269 43.72 -8.26 50.77
C LYS A 269 45.18 -7.89 50.98
N ILE A 270 45.77 -7.13 50.06
CA ILE A 270 47.15 -6.65 50.18
C ILE A 270 47.27 -5.67 51.34
N LEU A 271 46.30 -4.76 51.49
CA LEU A 271 46.28 -3.77 52.57
C LEU A 271 46.23 -4.46 53.94
N VAL A 272 45.39 -5.49 54.12
CA VAL A 272 45.35 -6.29 55.36
C VAL A 272 46.71 -6.91 55.67
N LYS A 273 47.40 -7.48 54.67
CA LYS A 273 48.75 -8.05 54.87
C LYS A 273 49.76 -6.98 55.28
N ILE A 274 49.74 -5.81 54.65
CA ILE A 274 50.62 -4.70 55.02
C ILE A 274 50.32 -4.21 56.44
N GLU A 275 49.04 -4.13 56.84
CA GLU A 275 48.66 -3.79 58.21
C GLU A 275 49.16 -4.83 59.25
N GLU A 276 49.15 -6.11 58.91
CA GLU A 276 49.74 -7.17 59.74
C GLU A 276 51.27 -7.05 59.82
N GLU A 277 51.95 -6.87 58.68
CA GLU A 277 53.41 -6.68 58.60
C GLU A 277 53.88 -5.43 59.34
N THR A 278 53.14 -4.32 59.23
CA THR A 278 53.43 -3.08 59.95
C THR A 278 53.25 -3.23 61.46
N LYS A 279 52.19 -3.90 61.92
CA LYS A 279 52.04 -4.24 63.35
C LYS A 279 53.21 -5.08 63.85
N GLN A 280 53.59 -6.11 63.11
CA GLN A 280 54.72 -6.96 63.44
C GLN A 280 56.03 -6.15 63.53
N ALA A 281 56.29 -5.29 62.53
CA ALA A 281 57.47 -4.42 62.52
C ALA A 281 57.47 -3.42 63.70
N GLU A 282 56.32 -2.87 64.09
CA GLU A 282 56.19 -2.02 65.27
C GLU A 282 56.48 -2.77 66.57
N GLU A 283 55.99 -4.01 66.71
CA GLU A 283 56.32 -4.85 67.86
C GLU A 283 57.82 -5.15 67.95
N GLU A 284 58.45 -5.48 66.82
CA GLU A 284 59.89 -5.72 66.73
C GLU A 284 60.69 -4.46 67.05
N ARG A 285 60.29 -3.30 66.50
CA ARG A 285 60.87 -1.99 66.83
C ARG A 285 60.77 -1.73 68.33
N ASN A 286 59.61 -1.93 68.94
CA ASN A 286 59.40 -1.70 70.37
C ASN A 286 60.28 -2.63 71.24
N LYS A 287 60.43 -3.91 70.86
CA LYS A 287 61.34 -4.86 71.52
C LYS A 287 62.81 -4.40 71.40
N ALA A 288 63.23 -4.01 70.21
CA ALA A 288 64.59 -3.52 69.95
C ALA A 288 64.87 -2.21 70.70
N GLU A 289 63.93 -1.27 70.73
CA GLU A 289 64.04 -0.03 71.51
C GLU A 289 64.12 -0.30 73.02
N ALA A 290 63.31 -1.22 73.54
CA ALA A 290 63.36 -1.60 74.95
C ALA A 290 64.73 -2.19 75.32
N LEU A 291 65.28 -3.05 74.45
CA LEU A 291 66.63 -3.60 74.62
C LEU A 291 67.69 -2.50 74.52
N ASN A 292 67.60 -1.59 73.55
CA ASN A 292 68.52 -0.47 73.39
C ASN A 292 68.50 0.45 74.62
N ARG A 293 67.31 0.74 75.16
CA ARG A 293 67.14 1.48 76.44
C ARG A 293 67.86 0.78 77.59
N LYS A 294 67.72 -0.54 77.74
CA LYS A 294 68.45 -1.33 78.76
C LYS A 294 69.96 -1.23 78.59
N LEU A 295 70.45 -1.41 77.35
CA LEU A 295 71.89 -1.33 77.06
C LEU A 295 72.45 0.08 77.32
N ARG A 296 71.72 1.14 76.96
CA ARG A 296 72.09 2.52 77.28
C ARG A 296 72.10 2.76 78.79
N GLY A 297 71.15 2.18 79.53
CA GLY A 297 71.16 2.17 81.00
C GLY A 297 72.42 1.50 81.55
N HIS A 298 72.72 0.27 81.09
CA HIS A 298 73.95 -0.43 81.47
C HIS A 298 75.22 0.38 81.11
N LEU A 299 75.23 1.08 79.98
CA LEU A 299 76.36 1.93 79.59
C LEU A 299 76.51 3.16 80.47
N ALA A 300 75.39 3.74 80.95
CA ALA A 300 75.41 4.84 81.90
C ALA A 300 75.88 4.39 83.29
N ASP A 301 75.47 3.20 83.72
CA ASP A 301 75.93 2.58 84.98
C ASP A 301 77.37 2.05 84.89
N PHE A 302 77.86 1.80 83.67
CA PHE A 302 79.21 1.31 83.42
C PHE A 302 80.23 2.43 83.65
N HIS A 303 80.73 2.49 84.88
CA HIS A 303 81.88 3.31 85.24
C HIS A 303 83.14 2.45 85.22
N VAL A 304 84.14 2.81 84.40
CA VAL A 304 85.45 2.16 84.40
C VAL A 304 86.18 2.52 85.69
N PRO A 305 86.41 1.58 86.63
CA PRO A 305 87.11 1.90 87.86
C PRO A 305 88.52 2.38 87.55
N HIS A 306 88.99 3.40 88.28
CA HIS A 306 90.34 3.93 88.08
C HIS A 306 91.37 2.79 88.22
N VAL A 307 92.35 2.73 87.31
CA VAL A 307 93.29 1.58 87.17
C VAL A 307 93.91 1.16 88.51
N LEU A 308 94.25 2.14 89.36
CA LEU A 308 94.79 1.89 90.70
C LEU A 308 93.78 1.24 91.66
N GLN A 309 92.49 1.58 91.58
CA GLN A 309 91.44 0.92 92.36
C GLN A 309 91.24 -0.52 91.90
N TYR A 310 91.25 -0.77 90.59
CA TYR A 310 91.18 -2.14 90.05
C TYR A 310 92.38 -2.99 90.52
N ILE A 311 93.60 -2.45 90.45
CA ILE A 311 94.80 -3.15 90.93
C ILE A 311 94.70 -3.46 92.43
N LYS A 312 94.28 -2.50 93.26
CA LYS A 312 94.10 -2.73 94.71
C LYS A 312 93.07 -3.81 95.00
N VAL A 313 91.93 -3.80 94.30
CA VAL A 313 90.88 -4.82 94.46
C VAL A 313 91.33 -6.18 93.92
N LYS A 314 92.12 -6.21 92.84
CA LYS A 314 92.70 -7.45 92.29
C LYS A 314 93.76 -8.03 93.21
N GLU A 315 94.59 -7.18 93.82
CA GLU A 315 95.58 -7.57 94.80
C GLU A 315 94.91 -8.09 96.08
N SER A 316 93.88 -7.40 96.59
CA SER A 316 93.11 -7.88 97.75
C SER A 316 92.38 -9.18 97.43
N HIS A 317 91.84 -9.36 96.22
CA HIS A 317 91.29 -10.63 95.75
C HIS A 317 92.36 -11.73 95.72
N GLY A 318 93.56 -11.43 95.20
CA GLY A 318 94.67 -12.37 95.18
C GLY A 318 95.17 -12.73 96.59
N GLN A 319 95.18 -11.77 97.52
CA GLN A 319 95.48 -12.01 98.94
C GLN A 319 94.40 -12.86 99.60
N LEU A 320 93.11 -12.58 99.38
CA LEU A 320 92.01 -13.41 99.86
C LEU A 320 92.10 -14.82 99.28
N GLN A 321 92.41 -14.97 97.99
CA GLN A 321 92.55 -16.28 97.36
C GLN A 321 93.74 -17.06 97.95
N LYS A 322 94.85 -16.39 98.27
CA LYS A 322 95.97 -16.99 99.01
C LYS A 322 95.53 -17.41 100.42
N SER A 323 94.83 -16.55 101.15
CA SER A 323 94.28 -16.89 102.47
C SER A 323 93.32 -18.06 102.40
N VAL A 324 92.44 -18.13 101.40
CA VAL A 324 91.54 -19.28 101.17
C VAL A 324 92.36 -20.55 100.94
N LYS A 325 93.38 -20.51 100.07
CA LYS A 325 94.28 -21.65 99.86
C LYS A 325 95.08 -22.03 101.11
N GLU A 326 95.50 -21.06 101.91
CA GLU A 326 96.17 -21.31 103.19
C GLU A 326 95.23 -21.95 104.20
N TRP A 327 93.97 -21.51 104.28
CA TRP A 327 92.95 -22.12 105.12
C TRP A 327 92.58 -23.52 104.62
N GLU A 328 92.41 -23.73 103.31
CA GLU A 328 92.24 -25.04 102.70
C GLU A 328 93.40 -25.97 103.09
N ARG A 329 94.65 -25.49 102.99
CA ARG A 329 95.84 -26.26 103.39
C ARG A 329 95.93 -26.51 104.90
N LYS A 330 95.50 -25.57 105.74
CA LYS A 330 95.41 -25.77 107.21
C LYS A 330 94.35 -26.80 107.56
N VAL A 331 93.20 -26.78 106.88
CA VAL A 331 92.16 -27.81 107.00
C VAL A 331 92.72 -29.16 106.58
N GLU A 332 93.44 -29.22 105.46
CA GLU A 332 94.08 -30.45 104.98
C GLU A 332 95.12 -31.01 105.98
N ILE A 333 95.94 -30.15 106.60
CA ILE A 333 96.89 -30.54 107.66
C ILE A 333 96.15 -31.01 108.92
N ALA A 334 95.06 -30.34 109.32
CA ALA A 334 94.24 -30.73 110.47
C ALA A 334 93.54 -32.08 110.22
N GLU A 335 93.03 -32.32 109.01
CA GLU A 335 92.46 -33.60 108.60
C GLU A 335 93.52 -34.71 108.58
N MET A 336 94.72 -34.42 108.08
CA MET A 336 95.84 -35.37 108.09
C MET A 336 96.34 -35.66 109.51
N ALA A 337 96.41 -34.66 110.40
CA ALA A 337 96.73 -34.84 111.81
C ALA A 337 95.66 -35.69 112.51
N LEU A 338 94.37 -35.41 112.28
CA LEU A 338 93.26 -36.22 112.80
C LEU A 338 93.33 -37.68 112.31
N LYS A 339 93.65 -37.90 111.03
CA LYS A 339 93.90 -39.25 110.46
C LYS A 339 95.11 -39.94 111.11
N THR A 340 96.13 -39.19 111.49
CA THR A 340 97.34 -39.73 112.13
C THR A 340 97.08 -40.07 113.60
N HIS A 341 96.39 -39.20 114.34
CA HIS A 341 95.94 -39.44 115.71
C HIS A 341 94.94 -40.59 115.82
N THR A 342 94.02 -40.75 114.87
CA THR A 342 93.13 -41.92 114.82
C THR A 342 93.89 -43.21 114.50
N LYS A 343 94.90 -43.17 113.62
CA LYS A 343 95.76 -44.33 113.33
C LYS A 343 96.68 -44.71 114.50
N SER A 344 97.29 -43.75 115.19
CA SER A 344 98.11 -44.01 116.38
C SER A 344 97.26 -44.44 117.58
N TRP A 345 96.07 -43.86 117.76
CA TRP A 345 95.09 -44.32 118.75
C TRP A 345 94.58 -45.74 118.44
N ALA A 346 94.33 -46.07 117.17
CA ALA A 346 93.98 -47.44 116.78
C ALA A 346 95.13 -48.43 117.06
N LYS A 347 96.40 -48.05 116.84
CA LYS A 347 97.57 -48.89 117.16
C LYS A 347 97.80 -49.07 118.66
N LEU A 348 97.60 -48.03 119.47
CA LEU A 348 97.66 -48.12 120.95
C LEU A 348 96.50 -48.95 121.52
N ARG A 349 95.30 -48.83 120.94
CA ARG A 349 94.13 -49.66 121.28
C ARG A 349 94.35 -51.14 120.97
N ILE A 350 95.08 -51.47 119.89
CA ILE A 350 95.45 -52.85 119.53
C ILE A 350 96.54 -53.41 120.47
N ALA A 351 97.48 -52.59 120.92
CA ALA A 351 98.54 -53.00 121.86
C ALA A 351 98.07 -53.16 123.32
N ALA A 352 96.92 -52.59 123.69
CA ALA A 352 96.34 -52.63 125.04
C ALA A 352 95.27 -53.73 125.26
N GLY A 353 95.19 -54.75 124.39
CA GLY A 353 94.41 -55.96 124.66
C GLY A 353 92.89 -55.89 124.43
N ALA A 354 92.41 -54.99 123.56
CA ALA A 354 91.00 -54.95 123.15
C ALA A 354 90.82 -55.55 121.73
N ARG A 355 90.02 -56.61 121.62
CA ARG A 355 89.59 -57.22 120.35
C ARG A 355 88.92 -56.16 119.44
N PRO A 356 89.25 -56.02 118.15
CA PRO A 356 88.52 -55.13 117.27
C PRO A 356 87.16 -55.74 116.92
N VAL A 357 86.08 -55.05 117.31
CA VAL A 357 84.75 -55.16 116.69
C VAL A 357 84.74 -54.20 115.49
N PRO A 358 84.18 -54.62 114.33
CA PRO A 358 84.39 -53.93 113.06
C PRO A 358 83.52 -52.68 112.91
N ALA A 359 84.03 -51.76 112.11
CA ALA A 359 83.27 -51.05 111.09
C ALA A 359 84.09 -51.11 109.80
#